data_AF-A0A7S4VMI1-F1
#
_entry.id   AF-A0A7S4VMI1-F1
#
_cell.length_a   1.000
_cell.length_b   1.000
_cell.length_c   1.000
_cell.angle_alpha   90.00
_cell.angle_beta   90.00
_cell.angle_gamma   90.00
#
_symmetry.space_group_name_H-M   'P 1'
#
loop_
_entity.id
_entity.type
_entity.pdbx_description
1 polymer ?
#
loop_
_entity_poly.entity_id
_entity_poly.type
_entity_poly.pdbx_seq_one_letter_code
_entity_poly.pdbx_strand_id
1 'polypeptide(L)'
;MAQAIWAQAGTGPADLWVRLSTFTFAMAPAVETVQMPPTTREFLARLNPEMYSGVALFLIFIGSLVGIHFLYYEVSMLKRPHERGLVGQLLAALLTSVCLGFGAFLLLAWAGVYV
;
A
#
# COMPACT_ATOMS: atom_id res chain seq x y z
N MET A 1 7.62 12.08 -55.64
CA MET A 1 6.62 13.06 -56.12
C MET A 1 5.26 12.43 -55.88
N ALA A 2 4.69 12.60 -54.68
CA ALA A 2 3.94 13.78 -54.21
C ALA A 2 2.50 13.77 -54.75
N GLN A 3 1.54 13.96 -53.83
CA GLN A 3 0.07 14.03 -53.95
C GLN A 3 -0.64 12.74 -53.49
N ALA A 4 -1.46 12.70 -52.43
CA ALA A 4 -2.07 13.78 -51.68
C ALA A 4 -2.30 13.38 -50.21
N ILE A 5 -1.73 14.20 -49.34
CA ILE A 5 -2.20 14.43 -47.98
C ILE A 5 -3.47 15.30 -48.10
N TRP A 6 -4.48 15.05 -47.26
CA TRP A 6 -5.65 15.89 -46.93
C TRP A 6 -7.00 15.59 -47.62
N ALA A 7 -7.83 14.82 -46.92
CA ALA A 7 -9.21 15.20 -46.57
C ALA A 7 -9.66 14.31 -45.38
N GLN A 8 -9.47 14.73 -44.12
CA GLN A 8 -10.50 15.42 -43.29
C GLN A 8 -11.86 14.69 -43.29
N ALA A 9 -12.56 14.41 -42.19
CA ALA A 9 -12.33 14.61 -40.78
C ALA A 9 -13.43 13.79 -40.08
N GLY A 10 -13.09 12.68 -39.42
CA GLY A 10 -13.93 12.14 -38.36
C GLY A 10 -13.59 12.90 -37.10
N THR A 11 -14.19 14.09 -36.96
CA THR A 11 -14.10 14.96 -35.77
C THR A 11 -15.51 15.27 -35.31
N GLY A 12 -16.28 14.23 -35.04
CA GLY A 12 -17.59 14.37 -34.43
C GLY A 12 -17.42 14.35 -32.91
N PRO A 13 -18.13 15.17 -32.12
CA PRO A 13 -18.04 15.12 -30.66
C PRO A 13 -18.22 13.69 -30.09
N ALA A 14 -18.92 12.81 -30.81
CA ALA A 14 -19.06 11.38 -30.53
C ALA A 14 -17.75 10.57 -30.51
N ASP A 15 -16.77 10.86 -31.38
CA ASP A 15 -15.49 10.15 -31.39
C ASP A 15 -14.60 10.54 -30.21
N LEU A 16 -14.69 11.78 -29.77
CA LEU A 16 -14.09 12.31 -28.55
C LEU A 16 -14.71 11.63 -27.32
N TRP A 17 -16.03 11.43 -27.29
CA TRP A 17 -16.68 10.70 -26.20
C TRP A 17 -16.18 9.25 -26.10
N VAL A 18 -16.03 8.53 -27.23
CA VAL A 18 -15.50 7.16 -27.24
C VAL A 18 -14.01 7.12 -26.84
N ARG A 19 -13.20 8.09 -27.29
CA ARG A 19 -11.77 8.15 -26.91
C ARG A 19 -11.58 8.58 -25.45
N LEU A 20 -12.41 9.46 -24.93
CA LEU A 20 -12.40 9.88 -23.52
C LEU A 20 -12.91 8.77 -22.59
N SER A 21 -13.94 8.01 -22.99
CA SER A 21 -14.42 6.87 -22.21
C SER A 21 -13.46 5.69 -22.21
N THR A 22 -12.65 5.53 -23.28
CA THR A 22 -11.63 4.48 -23.36
C THR A 22 -10.35 4.85 -22.61
N PHE A 23 -10.10 6.15 -22.38
CA PHE A 23 -8.95 6.63 -21.60
C PHE A 23 -9.07 6.34 -20.10
N THR A 24 -10.25 5.94 -19.60
CA THR A 24 -10.52 5.84 -18.16
C THR A 24 -10.24 4.45 -17.56
N PHE A 25 -9.83 3.43 -18.33
CA PHE A 25 -9.69 2.07 -17.79
C PHE A 25 -8.48 1.27 -18.30
N ALA A 26 -7.41 1.95 -18.72
CA ALA A 26 -6.08 1.31 -18.79
C ALA A 26 -5.36 1.41 -17.43
N MET A 27 -6.08 1.17 -16.33
CA MET A 27 -5.47 0.83 -15.05
C MET A 27 -5.51 -0.69 -14.94
N ALA A 28 -4.83 -1.37 -15.86
CA ALA A 28 -4.34 -2.69 -15.51
C ALA A 28 -3.38 -2.42 -14.36
N PRO A 29 -3.63 -2.88 -13.11
CA PRO A 29 -2.54 -2.92 -12.17
C PRO A 29 -1.53 -3.84 -12.84
N ALA A 30 -0.45 -3.29 -13.35
CA ALA A 30 0.76 -4.06 -13.50
C ALA A 30 1.04 -4.51 -12.07
N VAL A 31 0.57 -5.71 -11.71
CA VAL A 31 0.99 -6.39 -10.50
C VAL A 31 2.45 -6.69 -10.79
N GLU A 32 3.28 -5.69 -10.53
CA GLU A 32 4.72 -5.83 -10.57
C GLU A 32 5.04 -6.77 -9.41
N THR A 33 5.14 -8.05 -9.75
CA THR A 33 5.46 -9.09 -8.80
C THR A 33 6.86 -8.80 -8.29
N VAL A 34 6.97 -8.44 -7.01
CA VAL A 34 8.25 -8.08 -6.42
C VAL A 34 9.01 -9.37 -6.18
N GLN A 35 10.16 -9.54 -6.86
CA GLN A 35 11.01 -10.70 -6.67
C GLN A 35 11.60 -10.69 -5.26
N MET A 36 11.33 -11.75 -4.49
CA MET A 36 11.86 -11.87 -3.14
C MET A 36 13.31 -12.41 -3.13
N PRO A 37 14.17 -11.90 -2.22
CA PRO A 37 15.44 -12.55 -1.89
C PRO A 37 15.23 -14.00 -1.45
N PRO A 38 16.16 -14.92 -1.76
CA PRO A 38 15.99 -16.36 -1.52
C PRO A 38 15.77 -16.70 -0.03
N THR A 39 16.40 -15.95 0.89
CA THR A 39 16.23 -16.12 2.34
C THR A 39 14.80 -15.82 2.81
N THR A 40 14.14 -14.84 2.18
CA THR A 40 12.77 -14.45 2.52
C THR A 40 11.79 -15.50 2.01
N ARG A 41 12.06 -16.06 0.82
CA ARG A 41 11.27 -17.15 0.25
C ARG A 41 11.33 -18.42 1.10
N GLU A 42 12.50 -18.77 1.63
CA GLU A 42 12.63 -19.90 2.58
C GLU A 42 11.87 -19.66 3.88
N PHE A 43 11.85 -18.43 4.39
CA PHE A 43 11.08 -18.08 5.59
C PHE A 43 9.58 -18.26 5.36
N LEU A 44 9.04 -17.76 4.23
CA LEU A 44 7.65 -17.99 3.85
C LEU A 44 7.39 -19.49 3.61
N ALA A 45 8.29 -20.23 2.97
CA ALA A 45 8.07 -21.66 2.74
C ALA A 45 7.88 -22.49 4.02
N ARG A 46 8.35 -22.00 5.18
CA ARG A 46 8.15 -22.64 6.49
C ARG A 46 6.81 -22.32 7.15
N LEU A 47 6.13 -21.28 6.69
CA LEU A 47 4.84 -20.83 7.22
C LEU A 47 3.70 -21.37 6.37
N ASN A 48 2.63 -21.80 7.03
CA ASN A 48 1.42 -22.25 6.34
C ASN A 48 0.76 -21.05 5.63
N PRO A 49 0.47 -21.13 4.31
CA PRO A 49 -0.10 -20.02 3.54
C PRO A 49 -1.44 -19.52 4.09
N GLU A 50 -2.22 -20.44 4.66
CA GLU A 50 -3.51 -20.22 5.31
C GLU A 50 -3.41 -19.22 6.48
N MET A 51 -2.24 -19.17 7.15
CA MET A 51 -2.05 -18.39 8.37
C MET A 51 -1.59 -16.95 8.11
N TYR A 52 -1.14 -16.62 6.91
CA TYR A 52 -0.60 -15.29 6.60
C TYR A 52 -1.62 -14.18 6.79
N SER A 53 -2.83 -14.35 6.26
CA SER A 53 -3.88 -13.35 6.37
C SER A 53 -4.32 -13.14 7.82
N GLY A 54 -4.48 -14.22 8.59
CA GLY A 54 -4.87 -14.15 10.00
C GLY A 54 -3.83 -13.40 10.84
N VAL A 55 -2.54 -13.75 10.70
CA VAL A 55 -1.44 -13.10 11.42
C VAL A 55 -1.25 -11.66 10.94
N ALA A 56 -1.33 -11.40 9.64
CA ALA A 56 -1.23 -10.06 9.06
C ALA A 56 -2.31 -9.13 9.60
N LEU A 57 -3.58 -9.56 9.56
CA LEU A 57 -4.70 -8.78 10.07
C LEU A 57 -4.57 -8.53 11.57
N PHE A 58 -4.14 -9.53 12.35
CA PHE A 58 -3.91 -9.36 13.78
C PHE A 58 -2.78 -8.35 14.08
N LEU A 59 -1.67 -8.42 13.37
CA LEU A 59 -0.55 -7.47 13.51
C LEU A 59 -0.96 -6.05 13.10
N ILE A 60 -1.68 -5.91 11.99
CA ILE A 60 -2.18 -4.61 11.54
C ILE A 60 -3.19 -4.04 12.53
N PHE A 61 -4.09 -4.87 13.04
CA PHE A 61 -5.11 -4.45 14.01
C PHE A 61 -4.47 -3.92 15.29
N ILE A 62 -3.55 -4.68 15.91
CA ILE A 62 -2.84 -4.24 17.11
C ILE A 62 -1.95 -3.03 16.82
N GLY A 63 -1.19 -3.06 15.71
CA GLY A 63 -0.33 -1.94 15.31
C GLY A 63 -1.13 -0.65 15.11
N SER A 64 -2.33 -0.74 14.52
CA SER A 64 -3.22 0.41 14.33
C SER A 64 -3.77 0.94 15.65
N LEU A 65 -4.14 0.06 16.59
CA LEU A 65 -4.59 0.48 17.93
C LEU A 65 -3.48 1.24 18.69
N VAL A 66 -2.25 0.72 18.68
CA VAL A 66 -1.11 1.40 19.32
C VAL A 66 -0.77 2.71 18.60
N GLY A 67 -0.82 2.73 17.26
CA GLY A 67 -0.61 3.93 16.46
C GLY A 67 -1.64 5.02 16.72
N ILE A 68 -2.93 4.66 16.81
CA ILE A 68 -4.01 5.60 17.16
C ILE A 68 -3.81 6.13 18.58
N HIS A 69 -3.45 5.27 19.53
CA HIS A 69 -3.15 5.69 20.90
C HIS A 69 -1.96 6.67 20.96
N PHE A 70 -0.91 6.41 20.17
CA PHE A 70 0.24 7.31 20.02
C PHE A 70 -0.17 8.68 19.45
N LEU A 71 -0.99 8.69 18.38
CA LEU A 71 -1.52 9.94 17.80
C LEU A 71 -2.38 10.70 18.81
N TYR A 72 -3.26 10.02 19.55
CA TYR A 72 -4.08 10.63 20.58
C TYR A 72 -3.22 11.27 21.68
N TYR A 73 -2.16 10.58 22.10
CA TYR A 73 -1.20 11.10 23.08
C TYR A 73 -0.50 12.37 22.58
N GLU A 74 0.00 12.38 21.33
CA GLU A 74 0.64 13.55 20.72
C GLU A 74 -0.32 14.75 20.62
N VAL A 75 -1.53 14.53 20.12
CA VAL A 75 -2.56 15.59 19.99
C VAL A 75 -2.96 16.13 21.37
N SER A 76 -3.02 15.28 22.40
CA SER A 76 -3.33 15.71 23.76
C SER A 76 -2.17 16.51 24.39
N MET A 77 -0.93 16.12 24.11
CA MET A 77 0.27 16.78 24.63
C MET A 77 0.56 18.15 24.01
N LEU A 78 -0.04 18.49 22.86
CA LEU A 78 -0.04 19.88 22.35
C LEU A 78 -0.58 20.88 23.38
N LYS A 79 -1.49 20.45 24.27
CA LYS A 79 -2.06 21.30 25.33
C LYS A 79 -1.19 21.37 26.60
N ARG A 80 -0.26 20.42 26.80
CA ARG A 80 0.53 20.28 28.04
C ARG A 80 2.00 19.93 27.73
N PRO A 81 2.79 20.88 27.20
CA PRO A 81 4.14 20.57 26.69
C PRO A 81 5.16 20.19 27.77
N HIS A 82 4.90 20.47 29.05
CA HIS A 82 5.86 20.26 30.14
C HIS A 82 5.94 18.81 30.66
N GLU A 83 5.01 17.92 30.29
CA GLU A 83 4.95 16.53 30.78
C GLU A 83 5.37 15.49 29.72
N ARG A 84 6.04 15.94 28.66
CA ARG A 84 6.28 15.13 27.45
C ARG A 84 7.49 14.19 27.62
N GLY A 85 7.23 12.89 27.68
CA GLY A 85 8.25 11.85 27.78
C GLY A 85 8.65 11.26 26.43
N LEU A 86 9.84 11.60 25.93
CA LEU A 86 10.31 11.18 24.59
C LEU A 86 10.56 9.66 24.47
N VAL A 87 11.06 9.02 25.53
CA VAL A 87 11.41 7.59 25.50
C VAL A 87 10.17 6.71 25.28
N GLY A 88 9.08 6.97 26.00
CA GLY A 88 7.84 6.20 25.86
C GLY A 88 7.20 6.38 24.48
N GLN A 89 7.29 7.58 23.92
CA GLN A 89 6.85 7.88 22.55
C GLN A 89 7.64 7.11 21.50
N LEU A 90 8.97 7.08 21.64
CA LEU A 90 9.84 6.39 20.71
C LEU A 90 9.61 4.87 20.73
N LEU A 91 9.41 4.28 21.92
CA LEU A 91 9.09 2.88 22.07
C LEU A 91 7.71 2.54 21.46
N ALA A 92 6.70 3.38 21.70
CA ALA A 92 5.37 3.19 21.12
C ALA A 92 5.39 3.30 19.58
N ALA A 93 6.12 4.29 19.04
CA ALA A 93 6.30 4.46 17.60
C ALA A 93 7.07 3.29 16.97
N LEU A 94 8.12 2.80 17.64
CA LEU A 94 8.89 1.65 17.18
C LEU A 94 8.04 0.37 17.17
N LEU A 95 7.29 0.11 18.24
CA LEU A 95 6.38 -1.03 18.31
C LEU A 95 5.32 -0.97 17.20
N THR A 96 4.73 0.22 17.00
CA THR A 96 3.75 0.46 15.94
C THR A 96 4.34 0.20 14.55
N SER A 97 5.54 0.71 14.29
CA SER A 97 6.25 0.55 13.01
C SER A 97 6.55 -0.93 12.72
N VAL A 98 7.03 -1.67 13.72
CA VAL A 98 7.30 -3.11 13.59
C VAL A 98 6.01 -3.89 13.31
N CYS A 99 4.96 -3.68 14.10
CA CYS A 99 3.69 -4.39 13.92
C CYS A 99 3.02 -4.09 12.57
N LEU A 100 2.93 -2.82 12.18
CA LEU A 100 2.34 -2.42 10.89
C LEU A 100 3.21 -2.85 9.71
N GLY A 101 4.54 -2.76 9.82
CA GLY A 101 5.47 -3.17 8.78
C GLY A 101 5.42 -4.66 8.49
N PHE A 102 5.55 -5.50 9.53
CA PHE A 102 5.43 -6.95 9.36
C PHE A 102 4.01 -7.37 8.96
N GLY A 103 2.99 -6.72 9.50
CA GLY A 103 1.60 -6.98 9.13
C GLY A 103 1.34 -6.69 7.65
N ALA A 104 1.79 -5.55 7.14
CA ALA A 104 1.69 -5.20 5.73
C ALA A 104 2.49 -6.17 4.84
N PHE A 105 3.72 -6.51 5.23
CA PHE A 105 4.55 -7.47 4.50
C PHE A 105 3.86 -8.83 4.34
N LEU A 106 3.32 -9.38 5.43
CA LEU A 106 2.57 -10.65 5.41
C LEU A 106 1.28 -10.55 4.60
N LEU A 107 0.62 -9.39 4.62
CA LEU A 107 -0.59 -9.15 3.83
C LEU A 107 -0.29 -9.15 2.32
N LEU A 108 0.79 -8.49 1.90
CA LEU A 108 1.22 -8.48 0.50
C LEU A 108 1.70 -9.86 0.03
N ALA A 109 2.35 -10.61 0.92
CA ALA A 109 2.74 -12.00 0.66
C ALA A 109 1.52 -12.89 0.44
N TRP A 110 0.50 -12.74 1.30
CA TRP A 110 -0.77 -13.45 1.15
C TRP A 110 -1.52 -13.04 -0.12
N ALA A 111 -1.48 -11.76 -0.50
CA ALA A 111 -2.11 -11.25 -1.72
C ALA A 111 -1.41 -11.74 -3.02
N GLY A 112 -0.29 -12.45 -2.93
CA GLY A 112 0.44 -12.97 -4.09
C GLY A 112 1.24 -11.92 -4.85
N VAL A 113 1.50 -10.74 -4.24
CA VAL A 113 2.34 -9.68 -4.84
C VAL A 113 3.82 -10.07 -4.80
N TYR A 114 4.22 -10.83 -3.78
CA TYR A 114 5.57 -11.33 -3.66
C TYR A 114 5.69 -12.72 -4.29
N VAL A 115 6.59 -12.87 -5.27
CA VAL A 115 6.89 -14.11 -6.02
C VAL A 115 8.32 -14.57 -5.78
#